data_AF-A0A6F8T9G1-F1
#
_entry.id   AF-A0A6F8T9G1-F1
#
_cell.length_a   1.000
_cell.length_b   1.000
_cell.length_c   1.000
_cell.angle_alpha   90.00
_cell.angle_beta   90.00
_cell.angle_gamma   90.00
#
_symmetry.space_group_name_H-M   'P 1'
#
loop_
_entity.id
_entity.type
_entity.pdbx_description
1 polymer ?
#
loop_
_entity_poly.entity_id
_entity_poly.type
_entity_poly.pdbx_seq_one_letter_code
_entity_poly.pdbx_strand_id
1 'polypeptide(L)'
;MHKSRLQNLFDASEIAIKSNNLYLTGLGRALSNKNKTSSNIQKIDRLLGNKYLQEEHNDLHHVMFTYLIHENSTPWLHIDWTCINSTTNLYALRASLSIYVGSLDCYL
;
A
#
# COMPACT_ATOMS: atom_id res chain seq x y z
N MET A 1 2.02 15.47 8.07
CA MET A 1 0.82 14.60 8.01
C MET A 1 0.00 14.61 9.30
N HIS A 2 -1.34 14.73 9.19
CA HIS A 2 -2.24 14.73 10.34
C HIS A 2 -2.44 13.32 10.93
N LYS A 3 -2.47 13.20 12.27
CA LYS A 3 -2.53 11.91 12.98
C LYS A 3 -3.70 11.02 12.56
N SER A 4 -4.89 11.59 12.39
CA SER A 4 -6.07 10.81 11.98
C SER A 4 -5.97 10.24 10.56
N ARG A 5 -5.27 10.95 9.65
CA ARG A 5 -5.06 10.49 8.28
C ARG A 5 -4.09 9.32 8.27
N LEU A 6 -3.02 9.40 9.06
CA LEU A 6 -2.06 8.30 9.23
C LEU A 6 -2.74 7.05 9.80
N GLN A 7 -3.57 7.21 10.84
CA GLN A 7 -4.29 6.08 11.41
C GLN A 7 -5.22 5.42 10.38
N ASN A 8 -5.98 6.22 9.62
CA ASN A 8 -6.87 5.67 8.59
C ASN A 8 -6.12 4.95 7.47
N LEU A 9 -4.94 5.45 7.10
CA LEU A 9 -4.06 4.77 6.15
C LEU A 9 -3.60 3.42 6.69
N PHE A 10 -3.09 3.38 7.93
CA PHE A 10 -2.66 2.13 8.56
C PHE A 10 -3.79 1.12 8.72
N ASP A 11 -4.97 1.55 9.19
CA ASP A 11 -6.14 0.68 9.29
C ASP A 11 -6.48 0.04 7.93
N ALA A 12 -6.47 0.85 6.87
CA ALA A 12 -6.78 0.38 5.52
C ALA A 12 -5.70 -0.58 4.99
N SER A 13 -4.41 -0.28 5.20
CA SER A 13 -3.30 -1.15 4.82
C SER A 13 -3.34 -2.48 5.57
N GLU A 14 -3.59 -2.46 6.89
CA GLU A 14 -3.70 -3.67 7.70
C GLU A 14 -4.83 -4.58 7.19
N ILE A 15 -5.98 -3.98 6.86
CA ILE A 15 -7.12 -4.73 6.33
C ILE A 15 -6.86 -5.24 4.93
N ALA A 16 -6.21 -4.45 4.07
CA ALA A 16 -5.81 -4.90 2.73
C ALA A 16 -4.92 -6.16 2.81
N ILE A 17 -3.95 -6.16 3.72
CA ILE A 17 -3.05 -7.30 3.97
C ILE A 17 -3.84 -8.49 4.53
N LYS A 18 -4.65 -8.29 5.58
CA LYS A 18 -5.40 -9.38 6.23
C LYS A 18 -6.48 -10.00 5.35
N SER A 19 -7.15 -9.20 4.53
CA SER A 19 -8.25 -9.65 3.68
C SER A 19 -7.82 -10.05 2.28
N ASN A 20 -6.56 -9.79 1.91
CA ASN A 20 -6.02 -9.95 0.55
C ASN A 20 -6.95 -9.33 -0.53
N ASN A 21 -7.46 -8.13 -0.24
CA ASN A 21 -8.46 -7.46 -1.06
C ASN A 21 -8.06 -6.00 -1.25
N LEU A 22 -8.10 -5.53 -2.51
CA LEU A 22 -7.77 -4.15 -2.87
C LEU A 22 -8.97 -3.38 -3.43
N TYR A 23 -10.14 -4.01 -3.54
CA TYR A 23 -11.35 -3.36 -4.01
C TYR A 23 -11.93 -2.45 -2.92
N LEU A 24 -12.34 -1.24 -3.31
CA LEU A 24 -12.97 -0.26 -2.43
C LEU A 24 -14.07 -0.86 -1.53
N THR A 25 -15.01 -1.60 -2.14
CA THR A 25 -16.12 -2.23 -1.42
C THR A 25 -15.67 -3.43 -0.59
N GLY A 26 -14.64 -4.15 -1.02
CA GLY A 26 -14.04 -5.26 -0.28
C GLY A 26 -13.38 -4.78 1.00
N LEU A 27 -12.52 -3.77 0.91
CA LEU A 27 -11.89 -3.10 2.04
C LEU A 27 -12.93 -2.52 3.02
N GLY A 28 -13.95 -1.85 2.49
CA GLY A 28 -15.04 -1.30 3.30
C GLY A 28 -15.83 -2.36 4.08
N ARG A 29 -16.00 -3.56 3.51
CA ARG A 29 -16.67 -4.70 4.17
C ARG A 29 -15.77 -5.41 5.19
N ALA A 30 -14.47 -5.43 4.95
CA ALA A 30 -13.49 -6.08 5.83
C ALA A 30 -13.14 -5.25 7.08
N LEU A 31 -13.51 -3.96 7.12
CA LEU A 31 -13.44 -3.13 8.33
C LEU A 31 -14.31 -3.69 9.46
N SER A 32 -13.68 -4.27 10.48
CA SER A 32 -14.34 -4.75 11.70
C SER A 32 -14.49 -3.62 12.71
N ASN A 33 -15.67 -2.97 12.71
CA ASN A 33 -16.04 -1.94 13.69
C ASN A 33 -17.57 -1.89 13.86
N LYS A 34 -18.06 -1.02 14.76
CA LYS A 34 -19.49 -0.86 15.05
C LYS A 34 -20.27 -0.07 13.97
N ASN A 35 -19.61 0.46 12.95
CA ASN A 35 -20.26 1.27 11.93
C ASN A 35 -21.02 0.40 10.92
N LYS A 36 -21.98 1.02 10.23
CA LYS A 36 -22.66 0.38 9.10
C LYS A 36 -21.66 0.12 7.98
N THR A 37 -21.83 -1.00 7.25
CA THR A 37 -21.00 -1.35 6.09
C THR A 37 -20.93 -0.24 5.06
N SER A 38 -22.05 0.45 4.77
CA SER A 38 -22.07 1.58 3.83
C SER A 38 -21.20 2.74 4.30
N SER A 39 -21.21 3.04 5.61
CA SER A 39 -20.34 4.07 6.20
C SER A 39 -18.87 3.67 6.11
N ASN A 40 -18.54 2.39 6.30
CA ASN A 40 -17.17 1.90 6.15
C ASN A 40 -16.68 1.94 4.69
N ILE A 41 -17.54 1.61 3.72
CA ILE A 41 -17.23 1.77 2.29
C ILE A 41 -16.94 3.23 1.97
N GLN A 42 -17.78 4.17 2.43
CA GLN A 42 -17.52 5.60 2.23
C GLN A 42 -16.29 6.10 2.99
N LYS A 43 -15.91 5.46 4.11
CA LYS A 43 -14.66 5.79 4.81
C LYS A 43 -13.45 5.48 3.93
N ILE A 44 -13.41 4.30 3.31
CA ILE A 44 -12.34 3.92 2.37
C ILE A 44 -12.38 4.82 1.13
N ASP A 45 -13.56 5.11 0.59
CA ASP A 45 -13.73 6.00 -0.57
C ASP A 45 -13.11 7.38 -0.31
N ARG A 46 -13.45 8.00 0.82
CA ARG A 46 -12.88 9.29 1.24
C ARG A 46 -11.38 9.22 1.51
N LEU A 47 -10.86 8.09 1.97
CA LEU A 47 -9.43 7.89 2.18
C LEU A 47 -8.69 7.88 0.83
N LEU A 48 -9.17 7.09 -0.13
CA LEU A 48 -8.56 6.96 -1.46
C LEU A 48 -8.65 8.29 -2.24
N GLY A 49 -9.77 9.01 -2.10
CA GLY A 49 -9.98 10.33 -2.70
C GLY A 49 -9.37 11.51 -1.91
N ASN A 50 -8.63 11.26 -0.82
CA ASN A 50 -8.10 12.34 0.02
C ASN A 50 -6.94 13.06 -0.68
N LYS A 51 -7.19 14.26 -1.23
CA LYS A 51 -6.17 15.05 -1.95
C LYS A 51 -4.90 15.30 -1.13
N TYR A 52 -5.04 15.62 0.15
CA TYR A 52 -3.88 15.84 1.03
C TYR A 52 -3.05 14.58 1.23
N LEU A 53 -3.68 13.40 1.26
CA LEU A 53 -2.95 12.13 1.31
C LEU A 53 -2.13 11.91 0.03
N GLN A 54 -2.72 12.24 -1.13
CA GLN A 54 -2.06 12.10 -2.43
C GLN A 54 -0.88 13.07 -2.56
N GLU A 55 -1.01 14.30 -2.06
CA GLU A 55 0.06 15.29 -2.03
C GLU A 55 1.22 14.85 -1.11
N GLU A 56 0.94 14.14 -0.01
CA GLU A 56 1.95 13.64 0.94
C GLU A 56 2.53 12.26 0.58
N HIS A 57 2.03 11.61 -0.47
CA HIS A 57 2.44 10.26 -0.85
C HIS A 57 3.95 10.13 -1.06
N ASN A 58 4.58 11.14 -1.65
CA ASN A 58 6.03 11.13 -1.88
C ASN A 58 6.82 11.15 -0.57
N ASP A 59 6.38 11.94 0.41
CA ASP A 59 7.03 11.99 1.73
C ASP A 59 6.91 10.65 2.45
N LEU A 60 5.74 10.00 2.37
CA LEU A 60 5.53 8.66 2.92
C LEU A 60 6.49 7.64 2.30
N HIS A 61 6.63 7.65 0.97
CA HIS A 61 7.59 6.78 0.28
C HIS A 61 9.01 7.08 0.68
N HIS A 62 9.39 8.36 0.78
CA HIS A 62 10.73 8.76 1.21
C HIS A 62 11.04 8.25 2.63
N VAL A 63 10.11 8.38 3.56
CA VAL A 63 10.27 7.82 4.92
C VAL A 63 10.42 6.30 4.88
N MET A 64 9.62 5.59 4.08
CA MET A 64 9.77 4.14 3.92
C MET A 64 11.13 3.78 3.31
N PHE A 65 11.58 4.49 2.29
CA PHE A 65 12.88 4.24 1.65
C PHE A 65 14.05 4.49 2.61
N THR A 66 14.04 5.59 3.36
CA THR A 66 15.08 5.88 4.37
C THR A 66 15.10 4.88 5.52
N TYR A 67 13.96 4.25 5.84
CA TYR A 67 13.91 3.16 6.81
C TYR A 67 14.43 1.83 6.25
N LEU A 68 14.16 1.54 4.97
CA LEU A 68 14.52 0.27 4.34
C LEU A 68 15.95 0.24 3.76
N ILE A 69 16.46 1.38 3.31
CA ILE A 69 17.76 1.50 2.63
C ILE A 69 18.71 2.24 3.57
N HIS A 70 19.67 1.50 4.13
CA HIS A 70 20.71 2.08 4.97
C HIS A 70 21.73 2.87 4.14
N GLU A 71 22.35 3.87 4.76
CA GLU A 71 23.46 4.59 4.17
C GLU A 71 24.58 3.62 3.76
N ASN A 72 25.13 3.81 2.55
CA ASN A 72 26.15 2.94 1.93
C ASN A 72 25.72 1.50 1.62
N SER A 73 24.41 1.21 1.57
CA SER A 73 23.92 -0.07 1.05
C SER A 73 23.86 -0.09 -0.48
N THR A 74 24.08 -1.27 -1.07
CA THR A 74 23.87 -1.54 -2.51
C THR A 74 22.62 -2.41 -2.66
N PRO A 75 21.41 -1.82 -2.67
CA PRO A 75 20.17 -2.58 -2.74
C PRO A 75 20.04 -3.32 -4.07
N TRP A 76 19.57 -4.56 -4.02
CA TRP A 76 19.21 -5.31 -5.21
C TRP A 76 17.79 -4.93 -5.66
N LEU A 77 17.66 -4.52 -6.91
CA LEU A 77 16.37 -4.20 -7.54
C LEU A 77 16.03 -5.23 -8.60
N HIS A 78 14.85 -5.82 -8.51
CA HIS A 78 14.28 -6.64 -9.56
C HIS A 78 13.39 -5.78 -10.46
N ILE A 79 13.62 -5.81 -11.77
CA ILE A 79 12.87 -5.03 -12.76
C ILE A 79 12.05 -5.99 -13.62
N ASP A 80 10.73 -5.84 -13.60
CA ASP A 80 9.80 -6.69 -14.33
C ASP A 80 8.63 -5.90 -14.94
N TRP A 81 7.86 -6.55 -15.81
CA TRP A 81 6.62 -6.01 -16.36
C TRP A 81 5.43 -6.50 -15.54
N THR A 82 4.58 -5.59 -15.10
CA THR A 82 3.31 -5.93 -14.43
C THR A 82 2.12 -5.56 -15.31
N CYS A 83 1.19 -6.50 -15.49
CA CYS A 83 -0.06 -6.25 -16.20
C CYS A 83 -1.00 -5.46 -15.29
N ILE A 84 -1.36 -4.24 -15.68
CA ILE A 84 -2.37 -3.43 -14.97
C ILE A 84 -3.77 -3.82 -15.44
N ASN A 85 -3.92 -3.99 -16.75
CA ASN A 85 -5.19 -4.36 -17.37
C ASN A 85 -4.93 -5.22 -18.60
N SER A 86 -5.29 -6.51 -18.51
CA SER A 86 -5.10 -7.48 -19.58
C SER A 86 -6.01 -7.24 -20.78
N THR A 87 -7.19 -6.65 -20.57
CA THR A 87 -8.14 -6.35 -21.65
C THR A 87 -7.64 -5.22 -22.54
N THR A 88 -6.98 -4.22 -21.95
CA THR A 88 -6.42 -3.08 -22.70
C THR A 88 -4.95 -3.25 -23.05
N ASN A 89 -4.33 -4.40 -22.74
CA ASN A 89 -2.88 -4.62 -22.84
C ASN A 89 -2.06 -3.50 -22.17
N LEU A 90 -2.52 -2.98 -21.02
CA LEU A 90 -1.80 -1.96 -20.29
C LEU A 90 -0.82 -2.62 -19.32
N TYR A 91 0.47 -2.44 -19.58
CA TYR A 91 1.56 -2.93 -18.75
C TYR A 91 2.34 -1.76 -18.15
N ALA A 92 2.82 -1.92 -16.94
CA ALA A 92 3.76 -1.01 -16.31
C ALA A 92 5.10 -1.70 -16.09
N LEU A 93 6.18 -0.92 -16.22
CA LEU A 93 7.49 -1.33 -15.73
C LEU A 93 7.49 -1.16 -14.21
N ARG A 94 7.82 -2.22 -13.49
CA ARG A 94 7.87 -2.26 -12.04
C ARG A 94 9.30 -2.53 -11.59
N ALA A 95 9.73 -1.81 -10.56
CA ALA A 95 10.94 -2.10 -9.81
C ALA A 95 10.56 -2.57 -8.39
N SER A 96 11.15 -3.67 -7.94
CA SER A 96 10.94 -4.24 -6.61
C SER A 96 12.26 -4.29 -5.85
N LEU A 97 12.26 -3.84 -4.61
CA LEU A 97 13.43 -3.90 -3.72
C LEU A 97 13.53 -5.27 -3.06
N SER A 98 14.68 -5.94 -3.20
CA SER A 98 15.01 -7.12 -2.42
C SER A 98 15.42 -6.72 -1.01
N ILE A 99 14.60 -7.08 -0.03
CA ILE A 99 14.86 -6.79 1.39
C ILE A 99 15.38 -8.08 2.02
N TYR A 100 16.66 -8.12 2.39
CA TYR A 100 17.20 -9.20 3.22
C TYR A 100 16.83 -8.92 4.67
N VAL A 101 15.68 -9.43 5.10
CA VAL A 101 15.37 -9.53 6.53
C VAL A 101 16.15 -10.74 7.04
N GLY A 102 17.18 -10.51 7.86
CA GLY A 102 18.00 -11.60 8.39
C GLY A 102 17.16 -12.76 8.94
N SER A 103 17.48 -13.98 8.48
CA SER A 103 16.85 -15.25 8.84
C SER A 103 15.35 -15.38 8.53
N LEU A 104 14.99 -15.36 7.25
CA LEU A 104 14.02 -16.33 6.73
C LEU A 104 14.37 -16.60 5.26
N ASP A 105 14.96 -17.78 5.00
CA ASP A 105 15.23 -18.29 3.66
C ASP A 105 13.91 -18.54 2.93
N CYS A 106 13.36 -17.49 2.32
CA CYS A 106 12.33 -17.61 1.29
C CYS A 106 13.03 -17.47 -0.06
N TYR A 107 13.54 -18.59 -0.56
CA TYR A 107 13.88 -18.72 -1.98
C TYR A 107 12.58 -18.53 -2.79
N LEU A 108 12.63 -17.60 -3.76
CA LEU A 108 11.64 -17.50 -4.84
C LEU A 108 11.79 -18.68 -5.81
#